data_AF-A0A2V6CAF3-F1
#
_entry.id   AF-A0A2V6CAF3-F1
#
_cell.length_a   1.000
_cell.length_b   1.000
_cell.length_c   1.000
_cell.angle_alpha   90.00
_cell.angle_beta   90.00
_cell.angle_gamma   90.00
#
_symmetry.space_group_name_H-M   'P 1'
#
loop_
_entity.id
_entity.type
_entity.pdbx_description
1 polymer ?
#
loop_
_entity_poly.entity_id
_entity_poly.type
_entity_poly.pdbx_seq_one_letter_code
_entity_poly.pdbx_strand_id
1 'polypeptide(L)'
;MPQAIEVGLAAKEFTREKLSQPFTVFTRMSDAMGRSKLERFYAFVQTKDGDLGEQLVRNGLARNYGYKAVPPGLRNSRLELEKLQQFEDEAQQEKIGGWGVDAGRLNVHAQKPAPFSVFVAGQTARPRALPLANSLSAASAFRPSS
;
A
#
# COMPACT_ATOMS: atom_id res chain seq x y z
N MET A 1 28.12 7.30 9.32
CA MET A 1 27.95 7.08 7.86
C MET A 1 27.28 8.34 7.29
N PRO A 2 27.08 8.54 5.98
CA PRO A 2 26.21 9.62 5.52
C PRO A 2 24.81 9.45 6.14
N GLN A 3 24.24 10.52 6.71
CA GLN A 3 22.92 10.51 7.38
C GLN A 3 21.83 9.81 6.55
N ALA A 4 21.82 10.05 5.23
CA ALA A 4 20.89 9.43 4.31
C ALA A 4 20.97 7.89 4.28
N ILE A 5 22.16 7.31 4.49
CA ILE A 5 22.33 5.85 4.56
C ILE A 5 21.71 5.31 5.85
N GLU A 6 21.89 6.00 6.97
CA GLU A 6 21.34 5.58 8.27
C GLU A 6 19.81 5.61 8.25
N VAL A 7 19.23 6.68 7.70
CA VAL A 7 17.78 6.77 7.49
C VAL A 7 17.28 5.68 6.55
N GLY A 8 18.01 5.39 5.47
CA GLY A 8 17.66 4.31 4.54
C GLY A 8 17.66 2.93 5.21
N LEU A 9 18.59 2.67 6.12
CA LEU A 9 18.64 1.42 6.89
C LEU A 9 17.46 1.32 7.87
N ALA A 10 17.13 2.41 8.56
CA ALA A 10 15.95 2.47 9.44
C ALA A 10 14.64 2.25 8.66
N ALA A 11 14.49 2.90 7.50
CA ALA A 11 13.34 2.72 6.62
C ALA A 11 13.22 1.27 6.11
N LYS A 12 14.35 0.62 5.79
CA LYS A 12 14.40 -0.79 5.41
C LYS A 12 13.93 -1.69 6.55
N GLU A 13 14.39 -1.46 7.77
CA GLU A 13 14.00 -2.26 8.95
C GLU A 13 12.51 -2.12 9.25
N PHE A 14 12.03 -0.88 9.31
CA PHE A 14 10.62 -0.57 9.51
C PHE A 14 9.73 -1.24 8.46
N THR A 15 10.13 -1.16 7.18
CA THR A 15 9.38 -1.79 6.09
C THR A 15 9.36 -3.32 6.24
N ARG A 16 10.48 -3.95 6.62
CA ARG A 16 10.54 -5.40 6.84
C ARG A 16 9.57 -5.83 7.95
N GLU A 17 9.52 -5.09 9.04
CA GLU A 17 8.61 -5.36 10.15
C GLU A 17 7.15 -5.25 9.70
N LYS A 18 6.77 -4.13 9.05
CA LYS A 18 5.39 -3.91 8.59
C LYS A 18 4.91 -4.91 7.54
N LEU A 19 5.82 -5.43 6.72
CA LEU A 19 5.53 -6.41 5.69
C LEU A 19 5.72 -7.88 6.16
N SER A 20 6.02 -8.10 7.44
CA SER A 20 6.11 -9.45 8.02
C SER A 20 4.75 -10.16 8.12
N GLN A 21 3.67 -9.38 8.13
CA GLN A 21 2.29 -9.86 8.09
C GLN A 21 1.70 -9.73 6.68
N PRO A 22 0.61 -10.44 6.36
CA PRO A 22 -0.06 -10.29 5.07
C PRO A 22 -0.38 -8.83 4.74
N PHE A 23 -0.09 -8.44 3.50
CA PHE A 23 -0.31 -7.10 2.97
C PHE A 23 -0.88 -7.20 1.55
N THR A 24 -1.50 -6.12 1.08
CA THR A 24 -2.03 -6.02 -0.29
C THR A 24 -1.31 -4.93 -1.06
N VAL A 25 -0.93 -5.21 -2.31
CA VAL A 25 -0.30 -4.24 -3.20
C VAL A 25 -1.28 -3.82 -4.28
N PHE A 26 -1.54 -2.53 -4.38
CA PHE A 26 -2.35 -1.93 -5.43
C PHE A 26 -1.44 -1.26 -6.46
N THR A 27 -1.09 -2.01 -7.49
CA THR A 27 -0.22 -1.52 -8.57
C THR A 27 -0.95 -0.53 -9.47
N ARG A 28 -0.29 0.57 -9.79
CA ARG A 28 -0.65 1.48 -10.86
C ARG A 28 0.31 1.26 -12.02
N MET A 29 -0.24 0.82 -13.16
CA MET A 29 0.50 0.55 -14.40
C MET A 29 0.94 1.86 -15.08
N SER A 30 1.71 2.66 -14.36
CA SER A 30 2.28 3.93 -14.79
C SER A 30 3.77 3.90 -14.44
N ASP A 31 4.61 4.33 -15.39
CA ASP A 31 6.07 4.32 -15.25
C ASP A 31 6.51 5.13 -14.03
N ALA A 32 7.20 4.47 -13.10
CA ALA A 32 7.70 5.06 -11.87
C ALA A 32 9.08 5.73 -11.99
N MET A 33 9.55 5.92 -13.23
CA MET A 33 10.82 6.54 -13.57
C MET A 33 12.03 5.77 -13.04
N GLY A 34 13.11 5.72 -13.83
CA GLY A 34 14.34 5.07 -13.40
C GLY A 34 15.30 4.90 -14.55
N ARG A 35 16.59 4.79 -14.23
CA ARG A 35 17.64 4.52 -15.23
C ARG A 35 17.93 3.03 -15.43
N SER A 36 17.23 2.16 -14.70
CA SER A 36 17.43 0.71 -14.79
C SER A 36 16.72 0.12 -16.01
N LYS A 37 17.24 -1.02 -16.51
CA LYS A 37 16.57 -1.82 -17.54
C LYS A 37 15.26 -2.47 -17.05
N LEU A 38 15.08 -2.57 -15.74
CA LEU A 38 13.85 -3.09 -15.14
C LEU A 38 12.80 -2.00 -15.04
N GLU A 39 11.60 -2.31 -15.50
CA GLU A 39 10.41 -1.46 -15.37
C GLU A 39 10.05 -1.26 -13.89
N ARG A 40 9.52 -0.07 -13.59
CA ARG A 40 9.06 0.29 -12.25
C ARG A 40 7.64 0.81 -12.38
N PHE A 41 6.79 0.36 -11.47
CA PHE A 41 5.40 0.79 -11.41
C PHE A 41 5.13 1.40 -10.04
N TYR A 42 4.31 2.46 -10.02
CA TYR A 42 3.83 3.00 -8.75
C TYR A 42 2.92 1.97 -8.07
N ALA A 43 2.96 1.91 -6.75
CA ALA A 43 2.08 1.05 -5.99
C ALA A 43 1.72 1.67 -4.65
N PHE A 44 0.54 1.32 -4.16
CA PHE A 44 0.10 1.57 -2.78
C PHE A 44 0.13 0.25 -2.03
N VAL A 45 0.65 0.25 -0.80
CA VAL A 45 0.79 -0.99 -0.01
C VAL A 45 -0.06 -0.88 1.24
N GLN A 46 -1.11 -1.69 1.28
CA GLN A 46 -1.99 -1.83 2.42
C GLN A 46 -1.44 -2.86 3.39
N THR A 47 -1.09 -2.43 4.58
CA THR A 47 -0.76 -3.29 5.73
C THR A 47 -1.98 -3.42 6.65
N LYS A 48 -1.90 -4.29 7.67
CA LYS A 48 -2.91 -4.36 8.73
C LYS A 48 -3.08 -3.05 9.52
N ASP A 49 -2.05 -2.21 9.53
CA ASP A 49 -2.04 -0.94 10.26
C ASP A 49 -2.41 0.26 9.35
N GLY A 50 -2.65 0.05 8.05
CA GLY A 50 -2.93 1.11 7.07
C GLY A 50 -1.95 1.17 5.91
N ASP A 51 -1.98 2.25 5.13
CA ASP A 51 -1.01 2.54 4.06
C ASP A 51 0.42 2.62 4.61
N LEU A 52 1.33 1.83 4.04
CA LEU A 52 2.75 1.82 4.38
C LEU A 52 3.46 3.15 4.02
N GLY A 53 3.11 3.78 2.90
CA GLY A 53 3.69 5.05 2.46
C GLY A 53 3.41 6.16 3.46
N GLU A 54 2.15 6.26 3.90
CA GLU A 54 1.75 7.18 4.97
C GLU A 54 2.49 6.89 6.29
N GLN A 55 2.62 5.61 6.67
CA GLN A 55 3.37 5.20 7.85
C GLN A 55 4.85 5.62 7.79
N LEU A 56 5.50 5.45 6.63
CA LEU A 56 6.91 5.84 6.44
C LEU A 56 7.09 7.36 6.56
N VAL A 57 6.22 8.15 5.93
CA VAL A 57 6.29 9.62 5.99
C VAL A 57 6.03 10.11 7.41
N ARG A 58 5.01 9.57 8.10
CA ARG A 58 4.69 9.98 9.47
C ARG A 58 5.79 9.68 10.48
N ASN A 59 6.61 8.67 10.22
CA ASN A 59 7.77 8.32 11.05
C ASN A 59 9.07 9.04 10.60
N GLY A 60 9.00 9.94 9.62
CA GLY A 60 10.18 10.65 9.10
C GLY A 60 11.17 9.74 8.36
N LEU A 61 10.73 8.57 7.89
CA LEU A 61 11.55 7.59 7.18
C LEU A 61 11.45 7.73 5.65
N ALA A 62 10.52 8.57 5.18
CA ALA A 62 10.37 8.96 3.77
C ALA A 62 9.96 10.44 3.66
N ARG A 63 10.17 11.01 2.47
CA ARG A 63 9.73 12.36 2.11
C ARG A 63 8.63 12.29 1.06
N ASN A 64 7.71 13.24 1.09
CA ASN A 64 6.72 13.44 0.04
C ASN A 64 7.38 14.08 -1.19
N TYR A 65 7.83 13.25 -2.15
CA TYR A 65 8.56 13.73 -3.33
C TYR A 65 8.17 12.99 -4.61
N GLY A 66 8.14 13.74 -5.72
CA GLY A 66 8.05 13.18 -7.07
C GLY A 66 6.63 13.10 -7.63
N TYR A 67 6.38 12.05 -8.41
CA TYR A 67 5.15 11.85 -9.17
C TYR A 67 3.99 11.40 -8.28
N LYS A 68 2.78 11.76 -8.69
CA LYS A 68 1.58 11.71 -7.87
C LYS A 68 0.60 10.69 -8.46
N ALA A 69 0.64 9.46 -7.96
CA ALA A 69 -0.32 8.44 -8.33
C ALA A 69 -1.66 8.66 -7.60
N VAL A 70 -2.78 8.27 -8.21
CA VAL A 70 -4.10 8.33 -7.56
C VAL A 70 -4.32 7.06 -6.72
N PRO A 71 -4.54 7.18 -5.40
CA PRO A 71 -4.80 6.03 -4.55
C PRO A 71 -6.07 5.27 -4.95
N PRO A 72 -6.17 3.96 -4.66
CA PRO A 72 -7.41 3.21 -4.84
C PRO A 72 -8.58 3.88 -4.11
N GLY A 73 -9.72 4.03 -4.79
CA GLY A 73 -10.92 4.64 -4.22
C GLY A 73 -10.98 6.18 -4.28
N LEU A 74 -9.87 6.86 -4.62
CA LEU A 74 -9.87 8.31 -4.83
C LEU A 74 -9.97 8.69 -6.30
N ARG A 75 -10.52 9.89 -6.55
CA ARG A 75 -10.64 10.47 -7.92
C ARG A 75 -9.40 11.23 -8.36
N ASN A 76 -8.61 11.73 -7.41
CA ASN A 76 -7.37 12.45 -7.67
C ASN A 76 -6.40 12.27 -6.49
N SER A 77 -5.14 12.65 -6.70
CA SER A 77 -4.06 12.50 -5.71
C SER A 77 -3.97 13.68 -4.72
N ARG A 78 -4.79 14.73 -4.84
CA ARG A 78 -4.59 15.98 -4.09
C ARG A 78 -4.76 15.78 -2.59
N LEU A 79 -5.83 15.12 -2.17
CA LEU A 79 -6.11 14.85 -0.76
C LEU A 79 -5.02 13.99 -0.11
N GLU A 80 -4.52 13.00 -0.85
CA GLU A 80 -3.40 12.16 -0.42
C GLU A 80 -2.14 12.99 -0.18
N LEU A 81 -1.84 13.93 -1.08
CA LEU A 81 -0.65 14.76 -0.97
C LEU A 81 -0.72 15.75 0.17
N GLU A 82 -1.90 16.35 0.40
CA GLU A 82 -2.13 17.23 1.54
C GLU A 82 -1.93 16.46 2.85
N LYS A 83 -2.41 15.20 2.91
CA LYS A 83 -2.22 14.32 4.05
C LYS A 83 -0.76 13.93 4.26
N LEU A 84 -0.05 13.51 3.20
CA LEU A 84 1.37 13.19 3.26
C LEU A 84 2.22 14.41 3.65
N GLN A 85 1.88 15.59 3.16
CA GLN A 85 2.54 16.84 3.57
C GLN A 85 2.34 17.09 5.06
N GLN A 86 1.12 16.96 5.56
CA GLN A 86 0.85 17.09 7.00
C GLN A 86 1.67 16.09 7.82
N PHE A 87 1.80 14.84 7.38
CA PHE A 87 2.62 13.85 8.07
C PHE A 87 4.11 14.17 8.06
N GLU A 88 4.63 14.71 6.95
CA GLU A 88 6.02 15.16 6.87
C GLU A 88 6.26 16.35 7.81
N ASP A 89 5.33 17.32 7.85
CA ASP A 89 5.39 18.49 8.73
C ASP A 89 5.34 18.08 10.22
N GLU A 90 4.47 17.12 10.58
CA GLU A 90 4.41 16.56 11.94
C GLU A 90 5.72 15.85 12.30
N ALA A 91 6.31 15.06 11.40
CA ALA A 91 7.58 14.38 11.66
C ALA A 91 8.76 15.37 11.81
N GLN A 92 8.75 16.47 11.04
CA GLN A 92 9.72 17.56 11.18
C GLN A 92 9.59 18.27 12.53
N GLN A 93 8.37 18.65 12.92
CA GLN A 93 8.10 19.31 14.21
C GLN A 93 8.50 18.42 15.38
N GLU A 94 8.22 17.12 15.30
CA GLU A 94 8.59 16.15 16.32
C GLU A 94 10.08 15.79 16.31
N LYS A 95 10.85 16.20 15.28
CA LYS A 95 12.27 15.87 15.08
C LYS A 95 12.54 14.36 15.20
N ILE A 96 11.82 13.58 14.39
CA ILE A 96 11.91 12.11 14.36
C ILE A 96 12.41 11.61 12.99
N GLY A 97 12.91 10.38 12.95
CA GLY A 97 13.44 9.77 11.74
C GLY A 97 14.59 10.59 11.16
N GLY A 98 14.55 10.84 9.84
CA GLY A 98 15.53 11.67 9.14
C GLY A 98 15.66 13.09 9.66
N TRP A 99 14.59 13.65 10.23
CA TRP A 99 14.57 15.00 10.80
C TRP A 99 15.18 15.09 12.20
N GLY A 100 15.42 13.93 12.83
CA GLY A 100 15.91 13.81 14.21
C GLY A 100 17.28 13.17 14.34
N VAL A 101 17.97 12.84 13.24
CA VAL A 101 19.21 12.04 13.28
C VAL A 101 20.29 12.72 14.11
N ASP A 102 20.50 14.02 13.93
CA ASP A 102 21.50 14.79 14.69
C ASP A 102 21.19 14.84 16.20
N ALA A 103 19.94 14.61 16.58
CA ALA A 103 19.48 14.52 17.96
C ALA A 103 19.41 13.07 18.49
N GLY A 104 19.87 12.08 17.72
CA GLY A 104 19.82 10.66 18.09
C GLY A 104 18.40 10.05 18.04
N ARG A 105 17.45 10.70 17.36
CA ARG A 105 16.02 10.33 17.36
C ARG A 105 15.58 9.59 16.11
N LEU A 106 16.49 8.85 15.47
CA LEU A 106 16.23 8.10 14.24
C LEU A 106 15.16 7.00 14.45
N ASN A 107 15.23 6.27 15.55
CA ASN A 107 14.30 5.16 15.86
C ASN A 107 13.11 5.60 16.72
N VAL A 108 12.91 6.91 16.91
CA VAL A 108 11.76 7.42 17.65
C VAL A 108 10.57 7.47 16.70
N HIS A 109 9.54 6.69 17.01
CA HIS A 109 8.31 6.67 16.23
C HIS A 109 7.35 7.78 16.65
N ALA A 110 6.49 8.15 15.72
CA ALA A 110 5.36 9.05 15.92
C ALA A 110 4.55 8.64 17.17
N GLN A 111 4.44 9.53 18.16
CA GLN A 111 3.69 9.25 19.39
C GLN A 111 2.18 9.45 19.20
N LYS A 112 1.80 10.30 18.25
CA LYS A 112 0.39 10.59 17.94
C LYS A 112 -0.16 9.51 17.01
N PRO A 113 -1.20 8.76 17.40
CA PRO A 113 -1.85 7.84 16.48
C PRO A 113 -2.49 8.65 15.36
N ALA A 114 -2.04 8.42 14.13
CA ALA A 114 -2.61 9.00 12.93
C ALA A 114 -3.48 7.95 12.21
N PRO A 115 -4.71 8.29 11.79
CA PRO A 115 -5.52 7.36 11.02
C PRO A 115 -4.92 7.20 9.62
N PHE A 116 -4.26 6.08 9.39
CA PHE A 116 -3.73 5.71 8.09
C PHE A 116 -4.85 5.29 7.15
N SER A 117 -4.69 5.55 5.85
CA SER A 117 -5.68 5.19 4.84
C SER A 117 -5.82 3.67 4.74
N VAL A 118 -7.06 3.22 4.52
CA VAL A 118 -7.39 1.83 4.23
C VAL A 118 -8.01 1.76 2.84
N PHE A 119 -7.30 1.11 1.92
CA PHE A 119 -7.76 0.89 0.56
C PHE A 119 -8.71 -0.29 0.52
N VAL A 120 -9.98 -0.02 0.21
CA VAL A 120 -10.94 -1.08 -0.12
C VAL A 120 -10.80 -1.39 -1.61
N ALA A 121 -10.46 -2.63 -1.94
CA ALA A 121 -10.62 -3.11 -3.30
C ALA A 121 -12.11 -2.94 -3.67
N GLY A 122 -12.41 -2.06 -4.63
CA GLY A 122 -13.76 -1.93 -5.15
C GLY A 122 -14.31 -3.32 -5.51
N GLN A 123 -15.59 -3.57 -5.21
CA GLN A 123 -16.30 -4.82 -5.46
C GLN A 123 -16.47 -5.13 -6.96
N THR A 124 -15.39 -5.14 -7.75
CA THR A 124 -15.42 -5.50 -9.17
C THR A 124 -14.83 -6.89 -9.42
N ALA A 125 -14.75 -7.73 -8.41
CA ALA A 125 -14.79 -9.17 -8.62
C ALA A 125 -16.25 -9.62 -8.56
N ARG A 126 -16.97 -9.54 -9.69
CA ARG A 126 -18.16 -10.40 -9.85
C ARG A 126 -17.67 -11.83 -9.60
N PRO A 127 -18.25 -12.61 -8.67
CA PRO A 127 -17.93 -14.02 -8.59
C PRO A 127 -18.24 -14.60 -9.96
N ARG A 128 -17.22 -15.18 -10.61
CA ARG A 128 -17.43 -15.95 -11.83
C ARG A 128 -18.36 -17.09 -11.43
N ALA A 129 -19.64 -16.98 -11.80
CA ALA A 129 -20.60 -18.05 -11.61
C ALA A 129 -20.02 -19.28 -12.29
N LEU A 130 -19.69 -20.30 -11.51
CA LEU A 130 -19.44 -21.62 -12.04
C LEU A 130 -20.72 -22.03 -12.78
N PRO A 131 -20.64 -22.50 -14.04
CA PRO A 131 -21.84 -23.01 -14.70
C PRO A 131 -22.36 -24.18 -13.87
N LEU A 132 -23.61 -24.07 -13.40
CA LEU A 132 -24.33 -25.17 -12.79
C LEU A 132 -24.32 -26.33 -13.80
N ALA A 133 -23.66 -27.43 -13.44
CA ALA A 133 -23.78 -28.68 -14.17
C ALA A 133 -25.25 -29.07 -14.15
N ASN A 134 -25.89 -29.00 -15.32
CA ASN A 134 -27.28 -29.35 -15.51
C ASN A 134 -27.36 -30.88 -15.47
N SER A 135 -27.68 -31.47 -14.31
CA SER A 135 -27.99 -32.88 -14.20
C SER A 135 -29.39 -33.13 -14.75
N LEU A 136 -29.49 -33.38 -16.05
CA LEU A 136 -30.69 -33.93 -16.65
C LEU A 136 -30.78 -35.42 -16.29
N SER A 137 -31.67 -35.74 -15.35
CA SER A 137 -32.16 -37.10 -15.10
C SER A 137 -32.68 -37.71 -16.40
N ALA A 138 -32.02 -38.75 -16.89
CA ALA A 138 -32.56 -39.63 -17.92
C ALA A 138 -33.67 -40.48 -17.28
N ALA A 139 -34.93 -40.07 -17.45
CA ALA A 139 -36.07 -40.91 -17.17
C ALA A 139 -36.16 -42.02 -18.23
N SER A 140 -36.09 -43.26 -17.77
CA SER A 140 -36.31 -44.48 -18.53
C SER A 140 -37.78 -44.58 -18.98
N ALA A 141 -38.00 -44.81 -20.27
CA ALA A 141 -39.30 -45.27 -20.78
C ALA A 141 -39.06 -46.45 -21.73
N PHE A 142 -39.12 -47.66 -21.17
CA PHE A 142 -39.20 -48.91 -21.91
C PHE A 142 -40.66 -49.11 -22.33
N ARG A 143 -40.94 -49.20 -23.63
CA ARG A 143 -42.27 -49.57 -24.17
C ARG A 143 -42.18 -50.97 -24.76
N PRO A 144 -42.99 -51.96 -24.35
CA PRO A 144 -43.23 -53.14 -25.13
C PRO A 144 -44.45 -52.94 -26.06
N SER A 145 -44.29 -53.44 -27.27
CA SER A 145 -45.29 -53.55 -28.34
C SER A 145 -46.19 -54.78 -28.13
N SER A 146 -47.48 -54.65 -28.45
CA SER A 146 -48.39 -55.74 -28.83
C SER A 146 -49.40 -55.21 -29.82
#